data_AF-A0AAF3EQ40-F1
#
_entry.id   AF-A0AAF3EQ40-F1
#
_cell.length_a   1.000
_cell.length_b   1.000
_cell.length_c   1.000
_cell.angle_alpha   90.00
_cell.angle_beta   90.00
_cell.angle_gamma   90.00
#
_symmetry.space_group_name_H-M   'P 1'
#
loop_
_entity.id
_entity.type
_entity.pdbx_description
1 polymer ?
#
loop_
_entity_poly.entity_id
_entity_poly.type
_entity_poly.pdbx_seq_one_letter_code
_entity_poly.pdbx_strand_id
1 'polypeptide(L)'
;MGGHVTFSNHQYYKTATRWAVEEWNEIGRNCKVDMSPLWNEPGIHLVPYPAQFAVPLFPNEHKEKCLRDLRERYSDQNGKLSKNATFEEWVLRNFGPAMNEAFFIPYTIKVWTLGVEEMSSNWVGERVAKLPKERLEELCAMSEDEVVMTPNGEKYWSLLVECARKPEDTTASEEEIKKATVAGLVRKGMIEEGNIVSLWSTTLNYGYPIPTPQRDEELARAHRELEKWSIYSRGRFGGWKYEVSNQDHCFLQGKEFIDRIVLGEPERMYKTCVDEFAEE
;
A
#
# COMPACT_ATOMS: atom_id res chain seq x y z
N MET A 1 -10.74 -0.26 11.88
CA MET A 1 -9.37 -0.64 11.44
C MET A 1 -9.49 -1.54 10.23
N GLY A 2 -8.53 -1.45 9.32
CA GLY A 2 -8.50 -2.23 8.07
C GLY A 2 -8.05 -3.68 8.22
N GLY A 3 -7.83 -4.36 7.09
CA GLY A 3 -7.35 -5.74 7.07
C GLY A 3 -5.90 -5.83 7.52
N HIS A 4 -5.61 -6.65 8.54
CA HIS A 4 -4.25 -6.81 9.08
C HIS A 4 -3.78 -8.27 8.97
N VAL A 5 -2.72 -8.47 8.20
CA VAL A 5 -1.96 -9.75 8.14
C VAL A 5 -0.55 -9.46 8.65
N THR A 6 -0.01 -10.36 9.46
CA THR A 6 1.38 -10.23 9.93
C THR A 6 2.31 -11.10 9.10
N PHE A 7 3.43 -10.51 8.69
CA PHE A 7 4.54 -11.17 8.00
C PHE A 7 5.80 -10.40 8.39
N SER A 8 6.92 -11.09 8.61
CA SER A 8 8.17 -10.41 8.95
C SER A 8 9.38 -11.32 8.72
N ASN A 9 10.45 -10.74 8.21
CA ASN A 9 11.76 -11.40 8.14
C ASN A 9 12.54 -11.30 9.46
N HIS A 10 12.11 -10.44 10.40
CA HIS A 10 12.85 -10.16 11.62
C HIS A 10 12.64 -11.24 12.68
N GLN A 11 13.73 -11.93 13.04
CA GLN A 11 13.67 -13.05 13.99
C GLN A 11 13.19 -12.64 15.39
N TYR A 12 13.55 -11.43 15.84
CA TYR A 12 13.12 -10.90 17.14
C TYR A 12 11.59 -10.73 17.20
N TYR A 13 10.98 -10.10 16.17
CA TYR A 13 9.53 -9.96 16.06
C TYR A 13 8.82 -11.32 16.00
N LYS A 14 9.26 -12.23 15.12
CA LYS A 14 8.69 -13.60 15.02
C LYS A 14 8.77 -14.39 16.33
N THR A 15 9.79 -14.15 17.14
CA THR A 15 9.94 -14.80 18.46
C THR A 15 8.98 -14.19 19.47
N ALA A 16 8.86 -12.85 19.49
CA ALA A 16 7.91 -12.15 20.36
C ALA A 16 6.45 -12.49 20.05
N THR A 17 6.04 -12.58 18.78
CA THR A 17 4.67 -12.92 18.40
C THR A 17 4.31 -14.36 18.74
N ARG A 18 5.22 -15.32 18.50
CA ARG A 18 5.05 -16.74 18.88
C ARG A 18 5.14 -17.00 20.39
N TRP A 19 5.76 -16.09 21.15
CA TRP A 19 5.72 -16.11 22.61
C TRP A 19 4.39 -15.54 23.15
N ALA A 20 3.83 -14.53 22.50
CA ALA A 20 2.58 -13.89 22.92
C ALA A 20 1.31 -14.68 22.50
N VAL A 21 1.37 -15.45 21.42
CA VAL A 21 0.26 -16.25 20.88
C VAL A 21 0.80 -17.60 20.41
N GLU A 22 0.23 -18.70 20.93
CA GLU A 22 0.67 -20.07 20.65
C GLU A 22 0.18 -20.58 19.28
N GLU A 23 -1.10 -20.32 18.93
CA GLU A 23 -1.74 -20.82 17.72
C GLU A 23 -1.69 -19.80 16.57
N TRP A 24 -1.31 -20.26 15.37
CA TRP A 24 -1.17 -19.42 14.17
C TRP A 24 -1.74 -20.12 12.93
N ASN A 25 -2.53 -19.36 12.16
CA ASN A 25 -2.93 -19.75 10.81
C ASN A 25 -1.92 -19.19 9.80
N GLU A 26 -1.20 -20.06 9.09
CA GLU A 26 -0.34 -19.67 7.96
C GLU A 26 -1.17 -19.76 6.65
N ILE A 27 -1.24 -18.65 5.90
CA ILE A 27 -2.06 -18.54 4.69
C ILE A 27 -1.23 -18.10 3.49
N GLY A 28 -1.53 -18.67 2.32
CA GLY A 28 -1.02 -18.18 1.04
C GLY A 28 -1.67 -16.84 0.68
N ARG A 29 -0.88 -15.86 0.21
CA ARG A 29 -1.40 -14.53 -0.15
C ARG A 29 -2.10 -14.55 -1.50
N ASN A 30 -3.39 -14.87 -1.51
CA ASN A 30 -4.27 -14.62 -2.66
C ASN A 30 -4.71 -13.14 -2.66
N CYS A 31 -4.26 -12.36 -3.63
CA CYS A 31 -4.56 -10.93 -3.72
C CYS A 31 -4.82 -10.55 -5.19
N LYS A 32 -5.98 -9.93 -5.44
CA LYS A 32 -6.45 -9.56 -6.77
C LYS A 32 -6.86 -8.09 -6.81
N VAL A 33 -6.74 -7.48 -7.98
CA VAL A 33 -7.05 -6.07 -8.25
C VAL A 33 -8.27 -6.00 -9.16
N ASP A 34 -9.26 -5.19 -8.78
CA ASP A 34 -10.40 -4.85 -9.63
C ASP A 34 -9.97 -3.87 -10.72
N MET A 35 -9.90 -4.38 -11.95
CA MET A 35 -9.56 -3.64 -13.16
C MET A 35 -10.77 -3.41 -14.08
N SER A 36 -12.02 -3.61 -13.61
CA SER A 36 -13.20 -3.38 -14.47
C SER A 36 -13.23 -2.05 -15.21
N PRO A 37 -12.68 -0.91 -14.72
CA PRO A 37 -12.66 0.33 -15.51
C PRO A 37 -12.00 0.25 -16.89
N LEU A 38 -11.21 -0.81 -17.17
CA LEU A 38 -10.68 -1.06 -18.52
C LEU A 38 -11.69 -1.74 -19.47
N TRP A 39 -12.76 -2.32 -18.92
CA TRP A 39 -13.84 -2.97 -19.66
C TRP A 39 -15.09 -2.09 -19.66
N ASN A 40 -15.73 -1.94 -20.82
CA ASN A 40 -17.00 -1.20 -20.93
C ASN A 40 -18.22 -2.10 -20.70
N GLU A 41 -18.16 -2.98 -19.69
CA GLU A 41 -19.22 -3.94 -19.37
C GLU A 41 -19.48 -4.07 -17.86
N PRO A 42 -20.69 -4.50 -17.43
CA PRO A 42 -21.02 -4.66 -16.02
C PRO A 42 -20.31 -5.88 -15.40
N GLY A 43 -19.73 -5.70 -14.21
CA GLY A 43 -19.16 -6.79 -13.42
C GLY A 43 -17.85 -6.43 -12.73
N ILE A 44 -17.20 -7.46 -12.18
CA ILE A 44 -15.87 -7.35 -11.55
C ILE A 44 -14.83 -8.10 -12.39
N HIS A 45 -13.81 -7.39 -12.87
CA HIS A 45 -12.70 -7.97 -13.63
C HIS A 45 -11.46 -8.00 -12.73
N LEU A 46 -11.28 -9.14 -12.04
CA LEU A 46 -10.18 -9.35 -11.11
C LEU A 46 -8.93 -9.86 -11.85
N VAL A 47 -7.79 -9.21 -11.62
CA VAL A 47 -6.47 -9.68 -12.06
C VAL A 47 -5.55 -9.93 -10.86
N PRO A 48 -4.56 -10.85 -10.93
CA PRO A 48 -3.62 -11.05 -9.83
C PRO A 48 -2.81 -9.79 -9.50
N TYR A 49 -2.55 -9.55 -8.21
CA TYR A 49 -1.60 -8.52 -7.76
C TYR A 49 -0.17 -9.08 -7.80
N PRO A 50 0.83 -8.38 -8.38
CA PRO A 50 0.78 -6.98 -8.83
C PRO A 50 0.16 -6.77 -10.23
N ALA A 51 -0.70 -5.75 -10.38
CA ALA A 51 -1.46 -5.51 -11.61
C ALA A 51 -0.57 -5.29 -12.86
N GLN A 52 0.62 -4.73 -12.69
CA GLN A 52 1.61 -4.55 -13.75
C GLN A 52 2.14 -5.87 -14.34
N PHE A 53 2.01 -6.99 -13.62
CA PHE A 53 2.34 -8.33 -14.12
C PHE A 53 1.16 -8.97 -14.85
N ALA A 54 -0.05 -8.45 -14.65
CA ALA A 54 -1.29 -8.94 -15.24
C ALA A 54 -1.71 -8.22 -16.53
N VAL A 55 -0.85 -7.37 -17.11
CA VAL A 55 -1.03 -6.78 -18.46
C VAL A 55 -1.47 -7.79 -19.54
N PRO A 56 -0.99 -9.06 -19.57
CA PRO A 56 -1.48 -10.06 -20.52
C PRO A 56 -3.00 -10.32 -20.44
N LEU A 57 -3.62 -10.08 -19.28
CA LEU A 57 -5.05 -10.25 -19.01
C LEU A 57 -5.88 -9.00 -19.32
N PHE A 58 -5.26 -7.85 -19.61
CA PHE A 58 -5.97 -6.61 -19.93
C PHE A 58 -6.65 -6.70 -21.32
N PRO A 59 -7.63 -5.84 -21.63
CA PRO A 59 -8.15 -5.70 -22.99
C PRO A 59 -7.04 -5.36 -23.98
N ASN A 60 -7.16 -5.86 -25.23
CA ASN A 60 -6.09 -5.77 -26.21
C ASN A 60 -5.61 -4.33 -26.48
N GLU A 61 -6.51 -3.34 -26.51
CA GLU A 61 -6.14 -1.94 -26.69
C GLU A 61 -5.20 -1.43 -25.57
N HIS A 62 -5.54 -1.66 -24.30
CA HIS A 62 -4.71 -1.25 -23.17
C HIS A 62 -3.39 -2.03 -23.10
N LYS A 63 -3.43 -3.32 -23.45
CA LYS A 63 -2.26 -4.21 -23.54
C LYS A 63 -1.27 -3.75 -24.61
N GLU A 64 -1.75 -3.39 -25.79
CA GLU A 64 -0.92 -2.86 -26.88
C GLU A 64 -0.29 -1.50 -26.52
N LYS A 65 -1.04 -0.61 -25.87
CA LYS A 65 -0.50 0.64 -25.32
C LYS A 65 0.64 0.35 -24.32
N CYS A 66 0.41 -0.49 -23.31
CA CYS A 66 1.43 -0.87 -22.32
C CYS A 66 2.68 -1.52 -22.96
N LEU A 67 2.50 -2.36 -23.98
CA LEU A 67 3.61 -3.01 -24.69
C LEU A 67 4.42 -2.04 -25.54
N ARG A 68 3.79 -1.00 -26.12
CA ARG A 68 4.50 0.06 -26.85
C ARG A 68 5.36 0.88 -25.90
N ASP A 69 4.77 1.39 -24.82
CA ASP A 69 5.48 2.20 -23.82
C ASP A 69 6.68 1.45 -23.22
N LEU A 70 6.51 0.15 -22.93
CA LEU A 70 7.59 -0.71 -22.43
C LEU A 70 8.76 -0.82 -23.44
N ARG A 71 8.48 -0.87 -24.75
CA ARG A 71 9.50 -0.92 -25.81
C ARG A 71 10.23 0.41 -25.94
N GLU A 72 9.49 1.52 -25.98
CA GLU A 72 10.06 2.88 -26.09
C GLU A 72 11.01 3.19 -24.92
N ARG A 73 10.63 2.79 -23.70
CA ARG A 73 11.47 2.88 -22.50
C ARG A 73 12.78 2.08 -22.60
N TYR A 74 12.80 0.94 -23.28
CA TYR A 74 14.05 0.17 -23.45
C TYR A 74 15.02 0.82 -24.45
N SER A 75 14.53 1.58 -25.42
CA SER A 75 15.37 2.38 -26.33
C SER A 75 15.95 3.65 -25.70
N ASP A 76 15.31 4.20 -24.66
CA ASP A 76 15.71 5.48 -24.04
C ASP A 76 16.24 5.31 -22.61
N GLN A 77 17.47 4.79 -22.49
CA GLN A 77 18.15 4.60 -21.20
C GLN A 77 18.76 5.90 -20.66
N ASN A 78 17.93 6.87 -20.26
CA ASN A 78 18.42 8.18 -19.79
C ASN A 78 18.13 8.51 -18.31
N GLY A 79 19.15 9.15 -17.70
CA GLY A 79 19.12 9.79 -16.38
C GLY A 79 19.03 8.85 -15.17
N LYS A 80 19.41 9.33 -13.99
CA LYS A 80 19.02 8.78 -12.68
C LYS A 80 17.89 9.68 -12.16
N LEU A 81 16.82 9.10 -11.58
CA LEU A 81 15.78 9.94 -10.95
C LEU A 81 16.39 10.80 -9.85
N SER A 82 15.84 12.00 -9.67
CA SER A 82 16.11 12.83 -8.50
C SER A 82 15.76 12.08 -7.21
N LYS A 83 16.46 12.38 -6.11
CA LYS A 83 16.10 11.88 -4.77
C LYS A 83 14.68 12.31 -4.38
N ASN A 84 14.24 13.46 -4.88
CA ASN A 84 12.95 14.07 -4.59
C ASN A 84 11.92 13.85 -5.73
N ALA A 85 12.14 12.87 -6.61
CA ALA A 85 11.25 12.59 -7.72
C ALA A 85 9.84 12.19 -7.23
N THR A 86 8.81 12.63 -7.93
CA THR A 86 7.41 12.30 -7.60
C THR A 86 7.10 10.83 -7.89
N PHE A 87 6.00 10.33 -7.33
CA PHE A 87 5.53 8.99 -7.64
C PHE A 87 5.12 8.87 -9.12
N GLU A 88 4.56 9.93 -9.72
CA GLU A 88 4.30 10.00 -11.16
C GLU A 88 5.57 9.85 -12.01
N GLU A 89 6.61 10.65 -11.75
CA GLU A 89 7.88 10.57 -12.48
C GLU A 89 8.49 9.16 -12.38
N TRP A 90 8.34 8.53 -11.22
CA TRP A 90 8.76 7.15 -11.01
C TRP A 90 7.90 6.15 -11.78
N VAL A 91 6.57 6.28 -11.79
CA VAL A 91 5.67 5.39 -12.54
C VAL A 91 5.89 5.52 -14.04
N LEU A 92 5.88 6.74 -14.58
CA LEU A 92 6.12 7.01 -16.00
C LEU A 92 7.45 6.42 -16.46
N ARG A 93 8.52 6.61 -15.67
CA ARG A 93 9.83 6.03 -15.97
C ARG A 93 9.85 4.50 -15.91
N ASN A 94 9.18 3.87 -14.95
CA ASN A 94 9.29 2.42 -14.74
C ASN A 94 8.30 1.61 -15.61
N PHE A 95 7.13 2.18 -15.92
CA PHE A 95 6.01 1.47 -16.56
C PHE A 95 5.35 2.20 -17.75
N GLY A 96 5.59 3.49 -17.92
CA GLY A 96 5.02 4.29 -19.00
C GLY A 96 3.60 4.85 -18.74
N PRO A 97 3.13 5.79 -19.59
CA PRO A 97 1.86 6.49 -19.40
C PRO A 97 0.63 5.57 -19.44
N ALA A 98 0.59 4.54 -20.29
CA ALA A 98 -0.56 3.65 -20.40
C ALA A 98 -0.84 2.86 -19.12
N MET A 99 0.21 2.42 -18.42
CA MET A 99 0.09 1.77 -17.12
C MET A 99 -0.21 2.78 -16.00
N ASN A 100 0.28 4.01 -16.13
CA ASN A 100 -0.06 5.10 -15.20
C ASN A 100 -1.57 5.39 -15.23
N GLU A 101 -2.12 5.60 -16.44
CA GLU A 101 -3.54 5.82 -16.68
C GLU A 101 -4.41 4.61 -16.27
N ALA A 102 -4.03 3.40 -16.70
CA ALA A 102 -4.83 2.20 -16.49
C ALA A 102 -4.92 1.75 -15.02
N PHE A 103 -3.86 1.96 -14.22
CA PHE A 103 -3.77 1.43 -12.86
C PHE A 103 -3.31 2.46 -11.83
N PHE A 104 -2.13 3.07 -12.00
CA PHE A 104 -1.50 3.80 -10.91
C PHE A 104 -2.27 5.07 -10.51
N ILE A 105 -2.75 5.87 -11.46
CA ILE A 105 -3.59 7.06 -11.18
C ILE A 105 -4.88 6.66 -10.42
N PRO A 106 -5.77 5.81 -10.96
CA PRO A 106 -7.03 5.49 -10.29
C PRO A 106 -6.82 4.73 -8.97
N TYR A 107 -5.79 3.88 -8.85
CA TYR A 107 -5.46 3.21 -7.60
C TYR A 107 -4.93 4.18 -6.54
N THR A 108 -4.05 5.11 -6.92
CA THR A 108 -3.44 6.08 -5.99
C THR A 108 -4.49 7.02 -5.43
N ILE A 109 -5.37 7.56 -6.29
CA ILE A 109 -6.49 8.40 -5.84
C ILE A 109 -7.41 7.63 -4.89
N LYS A 110 -7.71 6.35 -5.16
CA LYS A 110 -8.58 5.53 -4.29
C LYS A 110 -7.97 5.19 -2.92
N VAL A 111 -6.65 5.01 -2.83
CA VAL A 111 -5.97 4.59 -1.58
C VAL A 111 -5.45 5.78 -0.78
N TRP A 112 -4.87 6.77 -1.46
CA TRP A 112 -4.18 7.90 -0.84
C TRP A 112 -4.97 9.20 -0.88
N THR A 113 -6.06 9.26 -1.66
CA THR A 113 -6.88 10.47 -1.91
C THR A 113 -6.12 11.61 -2.60
N LEU A 114 -4.93 11.33 -3.13
CA LEU A 114 -4.05 12.29 -3.78
C LEU A 114 -3.73 11.87 -5.22
N GLY A 115 -3.30 12.85 -6.01
CA GLY A 115 -2.64 12.63 -7.29
C GLY A 115 -1.29 11.93 -7.15
N VAL A 116 -0.82 11.34 -8.24
CA VAL A 116 0.50 10.65 -8.32
C VAL A 116 1.66 11.65 -8.26
N GLU A 117 1.41 12.90 -8.63
CA GLU A 117 2.30 14.04 -8.57
C GLU A 117 2.46 14.61 -7.14
N GLU A 118 1.47 14.41 -6.26
CA GLU A 118 1.46 14.91 -4.88
C GLU A 118 2.26 14.02 -3.90
N MET A 119 2.75 12.87 -4.37
CA MET A 119 3.49 11.87 -3.57
C MET A 119 4.96 11.80 -3.99
N SER A 120 5.84 11.53 -3.03
CA SER A 120 7.25 11.18 -3.26
C SER A 120 7.38 9.77 -3.87
N SER A 121 8.53 9.43 -4.44
CA SER A 121 8.86 8.06 -4.88
C SER A 121 9.69 7.24 -3.87
N ASN A 122 10.11 7.83 -2.74
CA ASN A 122 11.01 7.21 -1.76
C ASN A 122 10.42 5.95 -1.05
N TRP A 123 9.11 5.91 -0.81
CA TRP A 123 8.40 4.83 -0.11
C TRP A 123 8.15 3.57 -0.95
N VAL A 124 8.43 3.64 -2.25
CA VAL A 124 7.97 2.69 -3.27
C VAL A 124 8.74 1.36 -3.24
N GLY A 125 9.98 1.37 -2.72
CA GLY A 125 10.99 0.32 -2.90
C GLY A 125 10.55 -1.12 -2.63
N GLU A 126 9.87 -1.37 -1.51
CA GLU A 126 9.32 -2.70 -1.15
C GLU A 126 7.82 -2.84 -1.45
N ARG A 127 7.16 -1.76 -1.89
CA ARG A 127 5.69 -1.66 -2.00
C ARG A 127 5.17 -1.78 -3.44
N VAL A 128 6.01 -1.54 -4.44
CA VAL A 128 5.67 -1.73 -5.87
C VAL A 128 6.72 -2.59 -6.55
N ALA A 129 6.33 -3.81 -6.94
CA ALA A 129 7.21 -4.73 -7.65
C ALA A 129 7.64 -4.17 -9.01
N LYS A 130 8.95 -4.17 -9.28
CA LYS A 130 9.49 -3.82 -10.61
C LYS A 130 9.29 -4.97 -11.58
N LEU A 131 9.09 -4.65 -12.86
CA LEU A 131 8.91 -5.63 -13.94
C LEU A 131 10.22 -5.80 -14.75
N PRO A 132 11.03 -6.86 -14.52
CA PRO A 132 12.00 -7.33 -15.50
C PRO A 132 11.28 -8.01 -16.67
N LYS A 133 11.85 -7.92 -17.87
CA LYS A 133 11.21 -8.37 -19.13
C LYS A 133 10.88 -9.87 -19.09
N GLU A 134 11.84 -10.65 -18.63
CA GLU A 134 11.84 -12.12 -18.64
C GLU A 134 10.72 -12.70 -17.77
N ARG A 135 10.37 -12.01 -16.69
CA ARG A 135 9.36 -12.47 -15.73
C ARG A 135 7.92 -12.29 -16.20
N LEU A 136 7.67 -11.45 -17.22
CA LEU A 136 6.33 -11.26 -17.78
C LEU A 136 5.87 -12.48 -18.58
N GLU A 137 6.80 -13.12 -19.30
CA GLU A 137 6.51 -14.23 -20.21
C GLU A 137 6.18 -15.52 -19.43
N GLU A 138 6.85 -15.73 -18.28
CA GLU A 138 6.62 -16.89 -17.39
C GLU A 138 5.26 -16.87 -16.67
N LEU A 139 4.72 -15.67 -16.36
CA LEU A 139 3.50 -15.52 -15.55
C LEU A 139 2.20 -15.81 -16.34
N CYS A 140 2.30 -16.02 -17.66
CA CYS A 140 1.17 -16.37 -18.53
C CYS A 140 0.64 -17.81 -18.38
N ALA A 141 1.11 -18.59 -17.39
CA ALA A 141 1.00 -20.06 -17.39
C ALA A 141 0.46 -20.72 -16.09
N MET A 142 -0.24 -19.99 -15.20
CA MET A 142 -0.61 -20.50 -13.85
C MET A 142 -2.07 -20.21 -13.43
N SER A 143 -2.61 -21.00 -12.49
CA SER A 143 -3.95 -20.88 -11.86
C SER A 143 -3.92 -21.12 -10.33
N GLU A 144 -4.95 -20.67 -9.59
CA GLU A 144 -4.94 -20.53 -8.11
C GLU A 144 -6.30 -20.83 -7.42
N ASP A 145 -6.28 -21.33 -6.17
CA ASP A 145 -7.38 -21.54 -5.19
C ASP A 145 -6.77 -21.65 -3.75
N GLU A 146 -7.45 -21.66 -2.58
CA GLU A 146 -8.53 -20.83 -1.98
C GLU A 146 -8.46 -21.02 -0.41
N VAL A 147 -8.82 -20.03 0.44
CA VAL A 147 -8.93 -20.17 1.94
C VAL A 147 -10.00 -19.22 2.55
N VAL A 148 -10.68 -19.63 3.62
CA VAL A 148 -11.83 -18.96 4.29
C VAL A 148 -11.54 -18.56 5.76
N MET A 149 -12.19 -17.50 6.28
CA MET A 149 -12.10 -17.03 7.69
C MET A 149 -13.44 -16.48 8.21
N THR A 150 -14.25 -17.26 8.97
CA THR A 150 -15.52 -16.76 9.59
C THR A 150 -16.11 -17.74 10.63
N PRO A 151 -16.96 -17.28 11.60
CA PRO A 151 -17.31 -18.04 12.80
C PRO A 151 -18.29 -19.21 12.58
N ASN A 152 -18.88 -19.31 11.39
CA ASN A 152 -19.32 -20.57 10.81
C ASN A 152 -19.15 -20.45 9.29
N GLY A 153 -17.99 -20.90 8.78
CA GLY A 153 -17.63 -20.81 7.36
C GLY A 153 -18.55 -21.58 6.41
N GLU A 154 -19.44 -22.45 6.91
CA GLU A 154 -20.47 -23.12 6.10
C GLU A 154 -21.73 -22.25 5.88
N LYS A 155 -21.89 -21.17 6.65
CA LYS A 155 -23.12 -20.34 6.66
C LYS A 155 -22.90 -18.85 6.49
N TYR A 156 -21.77 -18.33 6.96
CA TYR A 156 -21.47 -16.91 6.98
C TYR A 156 -20.05 -16.66 6.53
N TRP A 157 -19.88 -15.55 5.82
CA TRP A 157 -18.60 -14.97 5.44
C TRP A 157 -18.64 -13.47 5.69
N SER A 158 -17.48 -12.79 5.69
CA SER A 158 -17.39 -11.37 6.01
C SER A 158 -16.52 -10.61 5.01
N LEU A 159 -16.99 -9.45 4.55
CA LEU A 159 -16.17 -8.46 3.87
C LEU A 159 -15.76 -7.36 4.84
N LEU A 160 -14.49 -6.98 4.78
CA LEU A 160 -13.98 -5.74 5.35
C LEU A 160 -13.59 -4.82 4.20
N VAL A 161 -14.17 -3.62 4.15
CA VAL A 161 -13.90 -2.63 3.11
C VAL A 161 -13.26 -1.40 3.73
N GLU A 162 -12.21 -0.91 3.09
CA GLU A 162 -11.55 0.34 3.45
C GLU A 162 -11.92 1.43 2.44
N CYS A 163 -12.39 2.57 2.93
CA CYS A 163 -12.68 3.75 2.14
C CYS A 163 -11.80 4.90 2.64
N ALA A 164 -10.81 5.30 1.85
CA ALA A 164 -9.98 6.46 2.16
C ALA A 164 -10.76 7.76 1.89
N ARG A 165 -10.55 8.77 2.73
CA ARG A 165 -11.09 10.12 2.57
C ARG A 165 -10.09 11.15 3.09
N LYS A 166 -10.11 12.37 2.54
CA LYS A 166 -9.30 13.48 3.07
C LYS A 166 -9.82 13.89 4.46
N PRO A 167 -8.96 14.39 5.39
CA PRO A 167 -9.43 14.86 6.69
C PRO A 167 -10.47 15.99 6.62
N GLU A 168 -10.39 16.81 5.56
CA GLU A 168 -11.28 17.94 5.29
C GLU A 168 -12.58 17.52 4.57
N ASP A 169 -12.65 16.28 4.07
CA ASP A 169 -13.82 15.75 3.38
C ASP A 169 -14.92 15.36 4.38
N THR A 170 -15.85 16.29 4.56
CA THR A 170 -17.07 16.14 5.35
C THR A 170 -18.31 15.96 4.47
N THR A 171 -18.15 15.66 3.18
CA THR A 171 -19.24 15.64 2.20
C THR A 171 -20.20 14.46 2.35
N ALA A 172 -19.75 13.36 2.97
CA ALA A 172 -20.56 12.18 3.24
C ALA A 172 -20.45 11.76 4.72
N SER A 173 -21.60 11.54 5.35
CA SER A 173 -21.69 10.91 6.66
C SER A 173 -21.28 9.44 6.62
N GLU A 174 -20.96 8.86 7.79
CA GLU A 174 -20.58 7.44 7.87
C GLU A 174 -21.70 6.50 7.40
N GLU A 175 -22.97 6.91 7.56
CA GLU A 175 -24.14 6.16 7.06
C GLU A 175 -24.31 6.26 5.53
N GLU A 176 -23.96 7.39 4.91
CA GLU A 176 -23.92 7.52 3.45
C GLU A 176 -22.77 6.71 2.85
N ILE A 177 -21.60 6.70 3.51
CA ILE A 177 -20.48 5.85 3.12
C ILE A 177 -20.89 4.37 3.17
N LYS A 178 -21.52 3.90 4.27
CA LYS A 178 -22.07 2.52 4.36
C LYS A 178 -22.98 2.18 3.19
N LYS A 179 -23.95 3.03 2.87
CA LYS A 179 -24.90 2.83 1.77
C LYS A 179 -24.20 2.79 0.41
N ALA A 180 -23.26 3.71 0.18
CA ALA A 180 -22.44 3.73 -1.04
C ALA A 180 -21.56 2.48 -1.17
N THR A 181 -20.98 1.98 -0.06
CA THR A 181 -20.21 0.73 -0.03
C THR A 181 -21.08 -0.48 -0.39
N VAL A 182 -22.25 -0.64 0.24
CA VAL A 182 -23.19 -1.74 -0.09
C VAL A 182 -23.62 -1.66 -1.55
N ALA A 183 -24.06 -0.49 -2.02
CA ALA A 183 -24.45 -0.30 -3.43
C ALA A 183 -23.30 -0.55 -4.41
N GLY A 184 -22.06 -0.25 -4.03
CA GLY A 184 -20.85 -0.56 -4.81
C GLY A 184 -20.58 -2.06 -4.91
N LEU A 185 -20.65 -2.78 -3.79
CA LEU A 185 -20.47 -4.23 -3.74
C LEU A 185 -21.57 -4.98 -4.51
N VAL A 186 -22.83 -4.55 -4.39
CA VAL A 186 -23.97 -5.10 -5.16
C VAL A 186 -23.77 -4.83 -6.66
N ARG A 187 -23.40 -3.60 -7.06
CA ARG A 187 -23.13 -3.26 -8.47
C ARG A 187 -21.98 -4.10 -9.07
N LYS A 188 -21.02 -4.51 -8.24
CA LYS A 188 -19.90 -5.38 -8.61
C LYS A 188 -20.24 -6.88 -8.58
N GLY A 189 -21.46 -7.25 -8.19
CA GLY A 189 -21.88 -8.64 -8.05
C GLY A 189 -21.19 -9.40 -6.89
N MET A 190 -20.62 -8.67 -5.92
CA MET A 190 -19.90 -9.29 -4.80
C MET A 190 -20.83 -9.74 -3.67
N ILE A 191 -21.98 -9.07 -3.48
CA ILE A 191 -22.99 -9.40 -2.47
C ILE A 191 -24.40 -9.14 -3.01
N GLU A 192 -25.39 -9.72 -2.35
CA GLU A 192 -26.81 -9.35 -2.49
C GLU A 192 -27.26 -8.64 -1.20
N GLU A 193 -27.93 -7.49 -1.34
CA GLU A 193 -28.32 -6.65 -0.19
C GLU A 193 -29.23 -7.38 0.81
N GLY A 194 -30.13 -8.25 0.31
CA GLY A 194 -31.04 -9.04 1.14
C GLY A 194 -30.36 -10.09 2.04
N ASN A 195 -29.09 -10.42 1.80
CA ASN A 195 -28.34 -11.42 2.57
C ASN A 195 -27.44 -10.79 3.65
N ILE A 196 -27.47 -9.46 3.82
CA ILE A 196 -26.64 -8.75 4.81
C ILE A 196 -27.24 -8.92 6.21
N VAL A 197 -26.62 -9.79 7.03
CA VAL A 197 -27.04 -10.06 8.42
C VAL A 197 -26.41 -9.10 9.46
N SER A 198 -25.34 -8.40 9.10
CA SER A 198 -24.66 -7.42 9.95
C SER A 198 -23.91 -6.42 9.09
N LEU A 199 -23.92 -5.15 9.49
CA LEU A 199 -23.19 -4.07 8.82
C LEU A 199 -22.61 -3.12 9.89
N TRP A 200 -21.29 -2.97 9.88
CA TRP A 200 -20.54 -2.14 10.81
C TRP A 200 -19.61 -1.19 10.07
N SER A 201 -19.33 -0.05 10.69
CA SER A 201 -18.42 0.98 10.19
C SER A 201 -17.66 1.61 11.36
N THR A 202 -16.51 2.22 11.06
CA THR A 202 -15.89 3.21 11.93
C THR A 202 -15.01 4.14 11.11
N THR A 203 -15.04 5.42 11.42
CA THR A 203 -14.05 6.40 10.95
C THR A 203 -12.73 6.26 11.71
N LEU A 204 -11.60 6.36 11.01
CA LEU A 204 -10.28 6.58 11.60
C LEU A 204 -9.74 7.95 11.17
N ASN A 205 -9.54 8.86 12.12
CA ASN A 205 -9.04 10.21 11.81
C ASN A 205 -7.61 10.21 11.26
N TYR A 206 -6.81 9.20 11.62
CA TYR A 206 -5.45 9.00 11.14
C TYR A 206 -5.33 7.59 10.54
N GLY A 207 -5.55 7.48 9.22
CA GLY A 207 -5.45 6.22 8.48
C GLY A 207 -4.03 5.92 7.99
N TYR A 208 -3.46 6.81 7.18
CA TYR A 208 -2.19 6.62 6.49
C TYR A 208 -1.26 7.83 6.67
N PRO A 209 0.01 7.66 7.07
CA PRO A 209 1.01 8.73 7.06
C PRO A 209 1.48 8.96 5.62
N ILE A 210 1.06 10.07 5.01
CA ILE A 210 1.27 10.31 3.58
C ILE A 210 2.75 10.64 3.28
N PRO A 211 3.38 9.98 2.28
CA PRO A 211 4.74 10.27 1.83
C PRO A 211 4.77 11.42 0.80
N THR A 212 4.55 12.66 1.24
CA THR A 212 4.71 13.85 0.39
C THR A 212 6.19 14.13 0.07
N PRO A 213 6.53 14.86 -1.02
CA PRO A 213 7.91 15.15 -1.39
C PRO A 213 8.76 15.80 -0.28
N GLN A 214 8.18 16.74 0.47
CA GLN A 214 8.86 17.47 1.56
C GLN A 214 8.87 16.71 2.90
N ARG A 215 8.25 15.52 2.99
CA ARG A 215 8.07 14.79 4.25
C ARG A 215 9.38 14.59 5.02
N ASP A 216 10.43 14.13 4.35
CA ASP A 216 11.66 13.73 5.03
C ASP A 216 12.45 14.94 5.60
N GLU A 217 12.34 16.10 4.96
CA GLU A 217 12.91 17.38 5.41
C GLU A 217 12.15 17.89 6.65
N GLU A 218 10.81 17.93 6.59
CA GLU A 218 9.97 18.33 7.73
C GLU A 218 10.11 17.37 8.92
N LEU A 219 10.25 16.07 8.68
CA LEU A 219 10.56 15.11 9.73
C LEU A 219 11.96 15.35 10.33
N ALA A 220 12.98 15.58 9.52
CA ALA A 220 14.32 15.90 10.02
C ALA A 220 14.29 17.17 10.90
N ARG A 221 13.57 18.22 10.48
CA ARG A 221 13.32 19.43 11.28
C ARG A 221 12.62 19.13 12.60
N ALA A 222 11.55 18.33 12.57
CA ALA A 222 10.80 17.95 13.77
C ALA A 222 11.63 17.10 14.75
N HIS A 223 12.33 16.07 14.29
CA HIS A 223 13.20 15.23 15.13
C HIS A 223 14.36 16.03 15.72
N ARG A 224 14.96 16.95 14.95
CA ARG A 224 16.02 17.87 15.44
C ARG A 224 15.55 18.73 16.61
N GLU A 225 14.29 19.15 16.64
CA GLU A 225 13.74 19.89 17.78
C GLU A 225 13.36 18.96 18.94
N LEU A 226 12.64 17.87 18.67
CA LEU A 226 12.18 16.93 19.70
C LEU A 226 13.32 16.24 20.45
N GLU A 227 14.39 15.82 19.76
CA GLU A 227 15.51 15.12 20.41
C GLU A 227 16.33 16.05 21.33
N LYS A 228 16.29 17.40 21.17
CA LYS A 228 16.86 18.36 22.14
C LYS A 228 16.21 18.24 23.52
N TRP A 229 14.92 17.90 23.55
CA TRP A 229 14.12 17.73 24.75
C TRP A 229 14.06 16.26 25.21
N SER A 230 14.93 15.40 24.67
CA SER A 230 14.91 13.94 24.90
C SER A 230 13.58 13.27 24.51
N ILE A 231 12.86 13.82 23.52
CA ILE A 231 11.62 13.24 22.99
C ILE A 231 11.95 12.52 21.68
N TYR A 232 11.78 11.20 21.66
CA TYR A 232 12.14 10.33 20.52
C TYR A 232 10.88 9.78 19.86
N SER A 233 10.36 10.50 18.86
CA SER A 233 9.09 10.15 18.21
C SER A 233 9.26 9.02 17.19
N ARG A 234 8.50 7.92 17.35
CA ARG A 234 8.61 6.67 16.56
C ARG A 234 7.23 6.03 16.30
N GLY A 235 7.18 4.99 15.48
CA GLY A 235 5.96 4.27 15.07
C GLY A 235 5.22 4.93 13.89
N ARG A 236 4.06 4.38 13.51
CA ARG A 236 3.33 4.77 12.28
C ARG A 236 3.12 6.27 12.10
N PHE A 237 2.63 6.95 13.13
CA PHE A 237 2.39 8.40 13.11
C PHE A 237 3.43 9.22 13.88
N GLY A 238 4.17 8.63 14.83
CA GLY A 238 5.28 9.33 15.48
C GLY A 238 6.50 9.48 14.57
N GLY A 239 6.77 8.49 13.72
CA GLY A 239 7.81 8.55 12.68
C GLY A 239 7.30 8.98 11.30
N TRP A 240 5.98 8.87 11.02
CA TRP A 240 5.32 9.25 9.76
C TRP A 240 5.89 8.63 8.45
N LYS A 241 6.77 7.64 8.54
CA LYS A 241 7.35 6.95 7.36
C LYS A 241 6.57 5.68 7.04
N TYR A 242 5.63 5.77 6.09
CA TYR A 242 4.73 4.67 5.72
C TYR A 242 5.45 3.36 5.40
N GLU A 243 6.54 3.45 4.64
CA GLU A 243 7.38 2.32 4.24
C GLU A 243 7.77 1.45 5.45
N VAL A 244 8.15 2.09 6.56
CA VAL A 244 8.57 1.46 7.83
C VAL A 244 7.47 1.52 8.91
N SER A 245 6.19 1.42 8.52
CA SER A 245 5.03 1.57 9.43
C SER A 245 4.12 0.33 9.58
N ASN A 246 4.57 -0.85 9.16
CA ASN A 246 3.89 -2.12 9.46
C ASN A 246 3.97 -2.45 10.96
N GLN A 247 3.24 -3.47 11.42
CA GLN A 247 3.25 -3.93 12.81
C GLN A 247 4.66 -4.29 13.31
N ASP A 248 5.38 -5.09 12.52
CA ASP A 248 6.74 -5.53 12.82
C ASP A 248 7.74 -4.36 12.77
N HIS A 249 7.62 -3.50 11.77
CA HIS A 249 8.42 -2.28 11.67
C HIS A 249 8.23 -1.41 12.93
N CYS A 250 6.99 -1.10 13.33
CA CYS A 250 6.72 -0.26 14.50
C CYS A 250 7.20 -0.90 15.81
N PHE A 251 7.04 -2.22 15.96
CA PHE A 251 7.58 -2.98 17.09
C PHE A 251 9.11 -2.87 17.17
N LEU A 252 9.79 -3.02 16.03
CA LEU A 252 11.24 -2.93 15.93
C LEU A 252 11.77 -1.52 16.15
N GLN A 253 11.05 -0.47 15.73
CA GLN A 253 11.42 0.92 16.07
C GLN A 253 11.46 1.13 17.58
N GLY A 254 10.49 0.57 18.32
CA GLY A 254 10.51 0.61 19.79
C GLY A 254 11.70 -0.13 20.39
N LYS A 255 12.01 -1.33 19.87
CA LYS A 255 13.16 -2.14 20.32
C LYS A 255 14.50 -1.44 20.04
N GLU A 256 14.71 -1.01 18.80
CA GLU A 256 15.95 -0.36 18.35
C GLU A 256 16.22 0.96 19.06
N PHE A 257 15.17 1.74 19.38
CA PHE A 257 15.32 2.92 20.21
C PHE A 257 15.85 2.58 21.63
N ILE A 258 15.34 1.51 22.24
CA ILE A 258 15.86 1.05 23.54
C ILE A 258 17.31 0.56 23.43
N ASP A 259 17.69 -0.15 22.36
CA ASP A 259 19.09 -0.54 22.16
C ASP A 259 20.01 0.68 21.98
N ARG A 260 19.56 1.72 21.28
CA ARG A 260 20.30 2.99 21.13
C ARG A 260 20.62 3.63 22.49
N ILE A 261 19.64 3.64 23.40
CA ILE A 261 19.78 4.26 24.72
C ILE A 261 20.54 3.38 25.72
N VAL A 262 20.37 2.05 25.67
CA VAL A 262 20.92 1.11 26.67
C VAL A 262 22.25 0.48 26.23
N LEU A 263 22.41 0.19 24.95
CA LEU A 263 23.55 -0.54 24.38
C LEU A 263 24.43 0.33 23.45
N GLY A 264 23.94 1.50 23.04
CA GLY A 264 24.61 2.35 22.05
C GLY A 264 24.51 1.83 20.61
N GLU A 265 23.61 0.88 20.34
CA GLU A 265 23.41 0.35 18.98
C GLU A 265 22.61 1.33 18.09
N PRO A 266 23.00 1.56 16.83
CA PRO A 266 22.28 2.50 15.97
C PRO A 266 20.94 1.93 15.51
N GLU A 267 19.90 2.78 15.50
CA GLU A 267 18.60 2.50 14.88
C GLU A 267 18.78 2.25 13.37
N ARG A 268 18.13 1.20 12.83
CA ARG A 268 18.26 0.73 11.44
C ARG A 268 16.94 0.76 10.70
N MET A 269 15.85 0.37 11.37
CA MET A 269 14.48 0.37 10.87
C MET A 269 13.95 1.78 10.65
N TYR A 270 14.29 2.72 11.54
CA TYR A 270 13.89 4.12 11.40
C TYR A 270 15.09 5.05 11.30
N LYS A 271 15.07 5.91 10.28
CA LYS A 271 16.06 6.98 10.08
C LYS A 271 15.36 8.32 10.20
N THR A 272 15.83 9.15 11.13
CA THR A 272 15.35 10.53 11.32
C THR A 272 15.72 11.46 10.16
N CYS A 273 16.75 11.11 9.39
CA CYS A 273 17.34 11.93 8.32
C CYS A 273 17.90 13.29 8.78
N VAL A 274 18.09 13.50 10.09
CA VAL A 274 18.62 14.77 10.65
C VAL A 274 19.99 15.12 10.05
N ASP A 275 20.86 14.13 9.87
CA ASP A 275 22.20 14.27 9.28
C ASP A 275 22.16 14.50 7.76
N GLU A 276 21.09 14.09 7.07
CA GLU A 276 20.92 14.25 5.62
C GLU A 276 20.42 15.65 5.23
N PHE A 277 19.85 16.39 6.19
CA PHE A 277 19.30 17.74 6.04
C PHE A 277 19.89 18.71 7.06
N ALA A 278 21.13 18.45 7.54
CA ALA A 278 21.85 19.41 8.37
C ALA A 278 22.10 20.71 7.57
N GLU A 279 21.75 21.84 8.16
CA GLU A 279 22.15 23.16 7.66
C GLU A 279 23.65 23.36 7.94
N GLU A 280 24.37 24.02 7.01
CA GLU A 280 25.78 24.46 7.20
C GLU A 280 25.90 25.61 8.21
#